data_AF-A0A6L7X2N5-F1
#
_entry.id   AF-A0A6L7X2N5-F1
#
_cell.length_a   1.000
_cell.length_b   1.000
_cell.length_c   1.000
_cell.angle_alpha   90.00
_cell.angle_beta   90.00
_cell.angle_gamma   90.00
#
_symmetry.space_group_name_H-M   'P 1'
#
loop_
_entity.id
_entity.type
_entity.pdbx_description
1 polymer ?
#
loop_
_entity_poly.entity_id
_entity_poly.type
_entity_poly.pdbx_seq_one_letter_code
_entity_poly.pdbx_strand_id
1 'polypeptide(L)'
;MKTRYPILGLVAFALIVAVAGEARASCTGSNRVSRDNSECLHGWWNNRSWPNNSTFAAQNTCPGWGRVVAKIDIQNASDRTWYLGDSTVRRGDTSSRVRDIWCCKDLADRMCNKADRVTSDSCKSQFEESNADDDCDLDGDPTTDETQCKFKLSCTFTDTDGEDHSYTTSDYSVTWTLVDSLEFCVDTAAAQPRMWMSLYNC
;
A
#
# COMPACT_ATOMS: atom_id res chain seq x y z
N MET A 1 -22.26 -67.80 -9.99
CA MET A 1 -22.67 -66.68 -10.86
C MET A 1 -21.87 -65.44 -10.46
N LYS A 2 -21.16 -64.85 -11.43
CA LYS A 2 -20.30 -63.67 -11.30
C LYS A 2 -21.16 -62.42 -11.48
N THR A 3 -21.05 -61.44 -10.59
CA THR A 3 -21.57 -60.09 -10.85
C THR A 3 -20.51 -59.08 -10.44
N ARG A 4 -19.97 -58.40 -11.47
CA ARG A 4 -18.97 -57.34 -11.39
C ARG A 4 -19.70 -56.03 -11.05
N TYR A 5 -19.23 -55.28 -10.07
CA TYR A 5 -19.68 -53.91 -9.83
C TYR A 5 -18.70 -52.92 -10.48
N PRO A 6 -19.19 -51.90 -11.21
CA PRO A 6 -18.33 -50.91 -11.85
C PRO A 6 -17.85 -49.86 -10.83
N ILE A 7 -16.56 -49.53 -10.93
CA ILE A 7 -15.91 -48.45 -10.23
C ILE A 7 -16.41 -47.13 -10.85
N LEU A 8 -17.33 -46.44 -10.17
CA LEU A 8 -17.67 -45.05 -10.47
C LEU A 8 -16.58 -44.16 -9.87
N GLY A 9 -15.69 -43.66 -10.73
CA GLY A 9 -14.73 -42.62 -10.39
C GLY A 9 -15.44 -41.26 -10.29
N LEU A 10 -15.73 -40.83 -9.06
CA LEU A 10 -16.08 -39.44 -8.77
C LEU A 10 -14.79 -38.68 -8.46
N VAL A 11 -14.21 -38.06 -9.48
CA VAL A 11 -13.15 -37.07 -9.31
C VAL A 11 -13.79 -35.79 -8.82
N ALA A 12 -13.75 -35.57 -7.51
CA ALA A 12 -14.15 -34.32 -6.89
C ALA A 12 -13.10 -33.24 -7.20
N PHE A 13 -13.38 -32.38 -8.17
CA PHE A 13 -12.64 -31.13 -8.36
C PHE A 13 -12.96 -30.21 -7.18
N ALA A 14 -12.09 -30.22 -6.16
CA ALA A 14 -12.11 -29.22 -5.10
C ALA A 14 -11.70 -27.87 -5.72
N LEU A 15 -12.68 -27.02 -6.00
CA LEU A 15 -12.48 -25.60 -6.26
C LEU A 15 -11.89 -24.98 -4.99
N ILE A 16 -10.57 -24.87 -4.95
CA ILE A 16 -9.90 -23.95 -4.03
C ILE A 16 -10.28 -22.56 -4.52
N VAL A 17 -11.38 -22.03 -3.97
CA VAL A 17 -11.65 -20.60 -4.03
C VAL A 17 -10.48 -19.99 -3.26
N ALA A 18 -9.49 -19.49 -4.00
CA ALA A 18 -8.51 -18.58 -3.47
C ALA A 18 -9.32 -17.37 -2.99
N VAL A 19 -9.71 -17.41 -1.71
CA VAL A 19 -10.09 -16.22 -1.00
C VAL A 19 -8.79 -15.44 -0.97
N ALA A 20 -8.59 -14.59 -1.97
CA ALA A 20 -7.80 -13.38 -1.81
C ALA A 20 -8.50 -12.65 -0.66
N GLY A 21 -8.19 -13.09 0.56
CA GLY A 21 -8.60 -12.42 1.76
C GLY A 21 -7.97 -11.06 1.61
N GLU A 22 -8.81 -10.06 1.33
CA GLU A 22 -8.44 -8.67 1.48
C GLU A 22 -7.69 -8.61 2.79
N ALA A 23 -6.36 -8.45 2.70
CA ALA A 23 -5.49 -8.41 3.85
C ALA A 23 -6.15 -7.43 4.79
N ARG A 24 -6.65 -7.93 5.92
CA ARG A 24 -7.46 -7.14 6.85
C ARG A 24 -6.57 -5.98 7.24
N ALA A 25 -6.80 -4.84 6.59
CA ALA A 25 -6.17 -3.57 6.80
C ALA A 25 -5.96 -3.39 8.30
N SER A 26 -4.73 -3.63 8.77
CA SER A 26 -4.49 -3.79 10.20
C SER A 26 -4.91 -2.51 10.88
N CYS A 27 -4.54 -1.35 10.31
CA CYS A 27 -4.95 -0.02 10.78
C CYS A 27 -5.08 -0.04 12.30
N THR A 28 -3.95 -0.39 12.92
CA THR A 28 -3.77 -0.63 14.35
C THR A 28 -2.66 0.29 14.83
N GLY A 29 -2.71 0.65 16.11
CA GLY A 29 -1.66 1.44 16.77
C GLY A 29 -1.36 2.77 16.07
N SER A 30 -0.07 3.03 15.86
CA SER A 30 0.49 4.27 15.27
C SER A 30 0.04 4.55 13.83
N ASN A 31 -0.52 3.56 13.14
CA ASN A 31 -0.98 3.71 11.77
C ASN A 31 -2.37 4.34 11.66
N ARG A 32 -3.00 4.64 12.80
CA ARG A 32 -4.27 5.38 12.87
C ARG A 32 -4.01 6.87 13.04
N VAL A 33 -4.48 7.67 12.09
CA VAL A 33 -4.57 9.12 12.23
C VAL A 33 -6.03 9.46 12.50
N SER A 34 -6.31 10.10 13.63
CA SER A 34 -7.70 10.53 13.91
C SER A 34 -8.16 11.46 12.81
N ARG A 35 -9.46 11.45 12.49
CA ARG A 35 -10.07 12.42 11.57
C ARG A 35 -9.61 13.85 11.88
N ASP A 36 -9.51 14.22 13.16
CA ASP A 36 -9.16 15.59 13.56
C ASP A 36 -7.71 15.98 13.22
N ASN A 37 -6.86 14.98 12.99
CA ASN A 37 -5.45 15.13 12.62
C ASN A 37 -5.17 14.69 11.18
N SER A 38 -6.21 14.47 10.37
CA SER A 38 -6.11 14.04 8.97
C SER A 38 -6.61 15.15 8.06
N GLU A 39 -5.73 15.69 7.22
CA GLU A 39 -6.11 16.71 6.24
C GLU A 39 -6.96 16.16 5.09
N CYS A 40 -6.84 14.85 4.83
CA CYS A 40 -7.48 14.18 3.69
C CYS A 40 -8.74 13.38 4.06
N LEU A 41 -9.01 13.16 5.35
CA LEU A 41 -10.24 12.51 5.82
C LEU A 41 -11.15 13.52 6.50
N HIS A 42 -12.28 13.82 5.87
CA HIS A 42 -13.40 14.43 6.59
C HIS A 42 -14.38 13.34 7.02
N GLY A 43 -14.86 13.40 8.25
CA GLY A 43 -15.87 12.49 8.76
C GLY A 43 -16.71 13.13 9.85
N TRP A 44 -17.80 12.50 10.25
CA TRP A 44 -18.56 12.92 11.43
C TRP A 44 -19.47 11.78 11.87
N TRP A 45 -19.92 11.83 13.11
CA TRP A 45 -20.92 10.91 13.63
C TRP A 45 -21.85 11.59 14.62
N ASN A 46 -23.02 11.00 14.82
CA ASN A 46 -24.01 11.40 15.80
C ASN A 46 -24.50 10.15 16.53
N ASN A 47 -24.11 10.02 17.80
CA ASN A 47 -24.55 8.93 18.65
C ASN A 47 -25.93 9.25 19.21
N ARG A 48 -26.91 8.37 18.95
CA ARG A 48 -28.26 8.53 19.49
C ARG A 48 -28.54 7.46 20.53
N SER A 49 -29.40 7.80 21.49
CA SER A 49 -29.93 6.84 22.44
C SER A 49 -30.99 5.95 21.80
N TRP A 50 -31.12 4.73 22.31
CA TRP A 50 -32.18 3.81 21.93
C TRP A 50 -33.56 4.51 21.99
N PRO A 51 -34.45 4.33 20.98
CA PRO A 51 -34.39 3.35 19.89
C PRO A 51 -33.69 3.83 18.60
N ASN A 52 -33.02 4.97 18.61
CA ASN A 52 -32.46 5.54 17.37
C ASN A 52 -31.05 5.01 17.08
N ASN A 53 -30.76 4.73 15.81
CA ASN A 53 -29.42 4.34 15.38
C ASN A 53 -28.44 5.54 15.43
N SER A 54 -27.18 5.26 15.72
CA SER A 54 -26.08 6.19 15.52
C SER A 54 -25.78 6.31 14.04
N THR A 55 -25.60 7.53 13.54
CA THR A 55 -25.28 7.79 12.12
C THR A 55 -23.86 8.29 11.99
N PHE A 56 -23.18 7.96 10.90
CA PHE A 56 -21.83 8.43 10.61
C PHE A 56 -21.61 8.63 9.12
N ALA A 57 -20.63 9.47 8.78
CA ALA A 57 -20.23 9.73 7.42
C ALA A 57 -18.72 9.96 7.32
N ALA A 58 -18.17 9.71 6.14
CA ALA A 58 -16.79 10.00 5.81
C ALA A 58 -16.64 10.33 4.32
N GLN A 59 -15.62 11.11 4.01
CA GLN A 59 -15.35 11.67 2.69
C GLN A 59 -13.83 11.85 2.54
N ASN A 60 -13.32 11.58 1.34
CA ASN A 60 -11.97 11.95 0.95
C ASN A 60 -11.97 13.41 0.48
N THR A 61 -11.24 14.28 1.18
CA THR A 61 -11.06 15.70 0.82
C THR A 61 -9.89 15.94 -0.13
N CYS A 62 -9.11 14.90 -0.43
CA CYS A 62 -7.93 14.89 -1.30
C CYS A 62 -8.05 13.87 -2.46
N PRO A 63 -9.17 13.78 -3.19
CA PRO A 63 -9.36 12.72 -4.19
C PRO A 63 -8.38 12.80 -5.37
N GLY A 64 -7.85 13.99 -5.67
CA GLY A 64 -6.84 14.18 -6.72
C GLY A 64 -5.43 13.75 -6.33
N TRP A 65 -5.21 13.32 -5.08
CA TRP A 65 -3.89 12.92 -4.60
C TRP A 65 -3.83 11.45 -4.17
N GLY A 66 -4.98 10.77 -4.06
CA GLY A 66 -5.02 9.36 -3.75
C GLY A 66 -6.30 8.97 -3.02
N ARG A 67 -6.32 7.72 -2.55
CA ARG A 67 -7.48 7.12 -1.88
C ARG A 67 -7.32 7.24 -0.36
N VAL A 68 -8.37 7.65 0.33
CA VAL A 68 -8.40 7.59 1.79
C VAL A 68 -9.03 6.27 2.20
N VAL A 69 -8.52 5.64 3.26
CA VAL A 69 -9.24 4.54 3.89
C VAL A 69 -9.60 4.89 5.32
N ALA A 70 -10.91 5.00 5.53
CA ALA A 70 -11.52 5.34 6.79
C ALA A 70 -11.90 4.07 7.55
N LYS A 71 -11.48 3.97 8.81
CA LYS A 71 -11.91 2.93 9.75
C LYS A 71 -12.81 3.55 10.81
N ILE A 72 -14.08 3.17 10.76
CA ILE A 72 -15.12 3.62 11.68
C ILE A 72 -15.07 2.70 12.89
N ASP A 73 -14.65 3.25 14.03
CA ASP A 73 -14.53 2.53 15.28
C ASP A 73 -15.90 2.46 15.97
N ILE A 74 -16.45 1.24 16.09
CA ILE A 74 -17.80 1.01 16.61
C ILE A 74 -17.71 0.24 17.92
N GLN A 75 -18.30 0.80 18.99
CA GLN A 75 -18.33 0.17 20.29
C GLN A 75 -19.12 -1.15 20.25
N ASN A 76 -18.53 -2.22 20.79
CA ASN A 76 -19.16 -3.55 20.89
C ASN A 76 -19.61 -4.14 19.54
N ALA A 77 -19.02 -3.70 18.43
CA ALA A 77 -19.25 -4.26 17.10
C ALA A 77 -17.93 -4.29 16.32
N SER A 78 -17.94 -4.93 15.15
CA SER A 78 -16.79 -4.85 14.25
C SER A 78 -16.67 -3.46 13.65
N ASP A 79 -15.44 -2.95 13.61
CA ASP A 79 -15.11 -1.73 12.89
C ASP A 79 -15.54 -1.86 11.42
N ARG A 80 -15.97 -0.75 10.82
CA ARG A 80 -16.24 -0.69 9.37
C ARG A 80 -15.07 -0.02 8.66
N THR A 81 -14.65 -0.59 7.53
CA THR A 81 -13.59 -0.03 6.70
C THR A 81 -14.17 0.46 5.39
N TRP A 82 -13.92 1.71 5.04
CA TRP A 82 -14.34 2.33 3.79
C TRP A 82 -13.17 2.82 2.98
N TYR A 83 -13.15 2.42 1.71
CA TYR A 83 -12.21 2.90 0.70
C TYR A 83 -12.85 4.07 -0.04
N LEU A 84 -12.29 5.27 0.14
CA LEU A 84 -12.82 6.56 -0.33
C LEU A 84 -11.91 7.10 -1.44
N GLY A 85 -12.21 6.74 -2.69
CA GLY A 85 -11.42 7.17 -3.85
C GLY A 85 -11.81 8.53 -4.42
N ASP A 86 -12.98 9.05 -4.07
CA ASP A 86 -13.54 10.28 -4.61
C ASP A 86 -14.03 11.21 -3.49
N SER A 87 -14.47 12.42 -3.86
CA SER A 87 -15.07 13.37 -2.92
C SER A 87 -16.51 13.02 -2.52
N THR A 88 -17.02 11.82 -2.83
CA THR A 88 -18.39 11.45 -2.47
C THR A 88 -18.49 11.14 -0.98
N VAL A 89 -19.40 11.82 -0.29
CA VAL A 89 -19.68 11.54 1.13
C VAL A 89 -20.38 10.18 1.25
N ARG A 90 -19.69 9.19 1.83
CA ARG A 90 -20.29 7.93 2.24
C ARG A 90 -20.95 8.06 3.59
N ARG A 91 -22.15 7.51 3.73
CA ARG A 91 -22.97 7.55 4.95
C ARG A 91 -23.32 6.14 5.38
N GLY A 92 -23.47 5.95 6.68
CA GLY A 92 -23.91 4.70 7.27
C GLY A 92 -24.50 4.92 8.66
N ASP A 93 -25.10 3.86 9.18
CA ASP A 93 -25.67 3.83 10.51
C ASP A 93 -25.36 2.51 11.21
N THR A 94 -25.49 2.53 12.53
CA THR A 94 -25.25 1.38 13.41
C THR A 94 -26.07 1.50 14.70
N SER A 95 -26.47 0.37 15.27
CA SER A 95 -27.16 0.31 16.56
C SER A 95 -26.25 0.61 17.76
N SER A 96 -24.93 0.62 17.53
CA SER A 96 -23.91 0.86 18.54
C SER A 96 -23.42 2.31 18.56
N ARG A 97 -22.64 2.67 19.58
CA ARG A 97 -21.95 3.97 19.64
C ARG A 97 -20.76 3.97 18.69
N VAL A 98 -20.62 5.00 17.85
CA VAL A 98 -19.38 5.29 17.12
C VAL A 98 -18.41 6.02 18.07
N ARG A 99 -17.19 5.50 18.19
CA ARG A 99 -16.14 6.05 19.05
C ARG A 99 -15.32 7.11 18.32
N ASP A 100 -14.88 6.79 17.10
CA ASP A 100 -14.09 7.68 16.25
C ASP A 100 -14.11 7.20 14.78
N ILE A 101 -13.55 7.99 13.88
CA ILE A 101 -13.27 7.65 12.49
C ILE A 101 -11.77 7.92 12.25
N TRP A 102 -11.04 6.88 11.87
CA TRP A 102 -9.59 6.92 11.67
C TRP A 102 -9.24 6.89 10.19
N CYS A 103 -8.26 7.67 9.77
CA CYS A 103 -7.52 7.42 8.54
C CYS A 103 -6.40 6.41 8.82
N CYS A 104 -6.21 5.46 7.92
CA CYS A 104 -5.24 4.38 8.06
C CYS A 104 -4.03 4.63 7.15
N LYS A 105 -2.82 4.78 7.72
CA LYS A 105 -1.59 5.07 6.97
C LYS A 105 -0.88 3.85 6.37
N ASP A 106 -1.07 2.68 6.96
CA ASP A 106 -0.26 1.46 6.74
C ASP A 106 -0.52 0.70 5.44
N LEU A 107 -1.29 1.26 4.53
CA LEU A 107 -1.80 0.51 3.40
C LEU A 107 -1.54 1.33 2.16
N ALA A 108 -0.87 0.68 1.21
CA ALA A 108 -0.49 1.25 -0.08
C ALA A 108 -1.67 2.02 -0.68
N ASP A 109 -1.39 3.20 -1.23
CA ASP A 109 -2.35 4.14 -1.81
C ASP A 109 -3.06 5.11 -0.83
N ARG A 110 -2.60 5.25 0.42
CA ARG A 110 -3.32 6.03 1.44
C ARG A 110 -2.68 7.35 1.81
N MET A 111 -3.50 8.39 1.73
CA MET A 111 -3.17 9.72 2.21
C MET A 111 -4.01 10.07 3.42
N CYS A 112 -3.37 10.24 4.58
CA CYS A 112 -4.06 10.86 5.70
C CYS A 112 -3.79 12.37 5.73
N ASN A 113 -2.64 12.80 5.24
CA ASN A 113 -2.24 14.20 5.15
C ASN A 113 -1.65 14.52 3.77
N LYS A 114 -1.63 15.79 3.41
CA LYS A 114 -1.04 16.27 2.14
C LYS A 114 0.46 16.09 2.12
N ALA A 115 1.10 16.14 3.29
CA ALA A 115 2.52 15.83 3.46
C ALA A 115 2.83 14.36 3.16
N ASP A 116 1.83 13.46 3.22
CA ASP A 116 1.98 12.07 2.80
C ASP A 116 1.99 11.93 1.25
N ARG A 117 2.05 13.04 0.50
CA ARG A 117 2.03 13.04 -0.96
C ARG A 117 3.34 12.55 -1.55
N VAL A 118 3.19 11.61 -2.48
CA VAL A 118 4.24 11.20 -3.42
C VAL A 118 4.38 12.29 -4.49
N THR A 119 5.33 13.19 -4.33
CA THR A 119 5.76 14.16 -5.35
C THR A 119 7.10 13.73 -5.93
N SER A 120 7.47 14.24 -7.10
CA SER A 120 8.83 14.06 -7.62
C SER A 120 9.89 14.50 -6.61
N ASP A 121 9.66 15.63 -5.94
CA ASP A 121 10.55 16.14 -4.89
C ASP A 121 10.62 15.19 -3.70
N SER A 122 9.49 14.64 -3.25
CA SER A 122 9.49 13.70 -2.15
C SER A 122 10.21 12.41 -2.55
N CYS A 123 9.92 11.86 -3.74
CA CYS A 123 10.59 10.70 -4.34
C CYS A 123 12.11 10.88 -4.37
N LYS A 124 12.54 12.07 -4.78
CA LYS A 124 13.95 12.44 -4.81
C LYS A 124 14.55 12.46 -3.40
N SER A 125 13.95 13.18 -2.45
CA SER A 125 14.48 13.27 -1.08
C SER A 125 14.54 11.91 -0.37
N GLN A 126 13.55 11.04 -0.56
CA GLN A 126 13.61 9.68 -0.02
C GLN A 126 14.71 8.83 -0.67
N PHE A 127 14.94 8.99 -1.98
CA PHE A 127 16.02 8.28 -2.66
C PHE A 127 17.39 8.73 -2.12
N GLU A 128 17.59 10.04 -1.97
CA GLU A 128 18.82 10.65 -1.40
C GLU A 128 19.05 10.25 0.07
N GLU A 129 18.03 9.77 0.78
CA GLU A 129 18.13 9.24 2.15
C GLU A 129 18.26 7.70 2.19
N SER A 130 18.11 7.02 1.05
CA SER A 130 18.14 5.56 0.93
C SER A 130 19.56 5.03 0.75
N ASN A 131 19.76 3.74 1.04
CA ASN A 131 21.05 3.08 0.82
C ASN A 131 21.43 2.96 -0.67
N ALA A 132 20.49 3.19 -1.60
CA ALA A 132 20.77 3.14 -3.03
C ALA A 132 21.64 4.32 -3.52
N ASP A 133 21.61 5.46 -2.83
CA ASP A 133 22.38 6.66 -3.20
C ASP A 133 23.90 6.43 -3.17
N ASP A 134 24.35 5.48 -2.34
CA ASP A 134 25.78 5.16 -2.21
C ASP A 134 26.37 4.55 -3.50
N ASP A 135 25.56 3.84 -4.30
CA ASP A 135 26.00 3.09 -5.50
C ASP A 135 25.33 3.56 -6.80
N CYS A 136 24.28 4.38 -6.70
CA CYS A 136 23.46 4.82 -7.82
C CYS A 136 23.04 6.29 -7.70
N ASP A 137 23.17 7.03 -8.79
CA ASP A 137 22.63 8.39 -8.94
C ASP A 137 21.29 8.39 -9.68
N LEU A 138 20.46 9.41 -9.44
CA LEU A 138 19.28 9.69 -10.26
C LEU A 138 19.67 10.20 -11.67
N ASP A 139 19.27 9.47 -12.72
CA ASP A 139 19.35 9.89 -14.12
C ASP A 139 18.08 10.66 -14.53
N GLY A 140 17.95 11.87 -13.99
CA GLY A 140 16.84 12.79 -14.21
C GLY A 140 15.87 12.91 -13.04
N ASP A 141 14.82 13.73 -13.21
CA ASP A 141 13.84 13.92 -12.16
C ASP A 141 12.93 12.69 -12.01
N PRO A 142 12.70 12.19 -10.78
CA PRO A 142 11.75 11.12 -10.56
C PRO A 142 10.37 11.52 -11.07
N THR A 143 9.70 10.63 -11.78
CA THR A 143 8.29 10.83 -12.11
C THR A 143 7.43 10.11 -11.09
N THR A 144 6.17 10.52 -10.94
CA THR A 144 5.23 9.84 -10.04
C THR A 144 4.00 9.39 -10.80
N ASP A 145 3.53 8.18 -10.51
CA ASP A 145 2.11 7.89 -10.59
C ASP A 145 1.56 7.85 -9.17
N GLU A 146 0.24 7.89 -9.00
CA GLU A 146 -0.49 8.21 -7.76
C GLU A 146 0.08 7.57 -6.47
N THR A 147 0.83 6.48 -6.56
CA THR A 147 1.40 5.74 -5.42
C THR A 147 2.84 5.26 -5.61
N GLN A 148 3.44 5.47 -6.79
CA GLN A 148 4.79 5.01 -7.10
C GLN A 148 5.72 6.16 -7.47
N CYS A 149 6.95 6.05 -7.00
CA CYS A 149 8.07 6.78 -7.53
C CYS A 149 8.66 6.00 -8.69
N LYS A 150 8.86 6.69 -9.81
CA LYS A 150 9.53 6.16 -10.98
C LYS A 150 10.87 6.84 -11.12
N PHE A 151 11.91 6.04 -10.99
CA PHE A 151 13.29 6.47 -11.06
C PHE A 151 13.91 5.94 -12.34
N LYS A 152 14.86 6.70 -12.84
CA LYS A 152 15.87 6.21 -13.77
C LYS A 152 17.19 6.41 -13.05
N LEU A 153 18.01 5.38 -12.98
CA LEU A 153 19.22 5.39 -12.16
C LEU A 153 20.44 5.16 -13.03
N SER A 154 21.54 5.82 -12.69
CA SER A 154 22.86 5.56 -13.23
C SER A 154 23.71 5.00 -12.09
N CYS A 155 24.05 3.71 -12.17
CA CYS A 155 24.80 3.03 -11.13
C CYS A 155 26.23 2.76 -11.60
N THR A 156 27.16 2.79 -10.65
CA THR A 156 28.57 2.43 -10.90
C THR A 156 28.94 1.27 -9.99
N PHE A 157 29.68 0.29 -10.51
CA PHE A 157 30.22 -0.79 -9.70
C PHE A 157 31.65 -1.11 -10.11
N THR A 158 32.46 -1.52 -9.13
CA THR A 158 33.82 -1.99 -9.36
C THR A 158 33.82 -3.52 -9.41
N ASP A 159 34.38 -4.10 -10.47
CA ASP A 159 34.48 -5.55 -10.59
C ASP A 159 35.64 -6.14 -9.74
N THR A 160 35.80 -7.46 -9.80
CA THR A 160 36.85 -8.17 -9.04
C THR A 160 38.27 -7.81 -9.48
N ASP A 161 38.43 -7.29 -10.70
CA ASP A 161 39.71 -6.86 -11.26
C ASP A 161 40.01 -5.39 -10.93
N GLY A 162 39.07 -4.70 -10.26
CA GLY A 162 39.19 -3.30 -9.87
C GLY A 162 38.80 -2.33 -10.98
N GLU A 163 38.13 -2.79 -12.04
CA GLU A 163 37.62 -1.93 -13.11
C GLU A 163 36.22 -1.41 -12.77
N ASP A 164 36.02 -0.10 -12.94
CA ASP A 164 34.72 0.54 -12.75
C ASP A 164 33.86 0.42 -14.01
N HIS A 165 32.64 -0.08 -13.84
CA HIS A 165 31.63 -0.19 -14.88
C HIS A 165 30.42 0.66 -14.50
N SER A 166 29.84 1.34 -15.48
CA SER A 166 28.60 2.10 -15.29
C SER A 166 27.47 1.52 -16.14
N TYR A 167 26.26 1.56 -15.60
CA TYR A 167 25.06 1.21 -16.35
C TYR A 167 23.90 2.11 -15.95
N THR A 168 23.00 2.33 -16.90
CA THR A 168 21.76 3.08 -16.67
C THR A 168 20.60 2.09 -16.65
N THR A 169 19.77 2.16 -15.61
CA THR A 169 18.55 1.37 -15.52
C THR A 169 17.48 1.90 -16.47
N SER A 170 16.57 1.04 -16.91
CA SER A 170 15.29 1.48 -17.47
C SER A 170 14.41 2.05 -16.36
N ASP A 171 13.32 2.74 -16.73
CA ASP A 171 12.31 3.24 -15.77
C ASP A 171 11.95 2.18 -14.73
N TYR A 172 12.36 2.44 -13.50
CA TYR A 172 12.17 1.58 -12.34
C TYR A 172 11.07 2.18 -11.46
N SER A 173 10.02 1.43 -11.19
CA SER A 173 8.89 1.90 -10.38
C SER A 173 8.89 1.20 -9.02
N VAL A 174 8.89 1.97 -7.95
CA VAL A 174 8.79 1.46 -6.57
C VAL A 174 7.71 2.22 -5.82
N THR A 175 7.00 1.51 -4.95
CA THR A 175 6.03 2.12 -4.05
C THR A 175 6.76 3.11 -3.14
N TRP A 176 6.17 4.30 -2.93
CA TRP A 176 6.76 5.35 -2.08
C TRP A 176 7.27 4.88 -0.72
N THR A 177 6.54 3.96 -0.07
CA THR A 177 6.89 3.40 1.25
C THR A 177 8.06 2.41 1.24
N LEU A 178 8.65 2.15 0.07
CA LEU A 178 9.77 1.23 -0.10
C LEU A 178 10.99 1.94 -0.70
N VAL A 179 10.91 3.25 -0.94
CA VAL A 179 12.03 4.04 -1.50
C VAL A 179 13.20 4.08 -0.52
N ASP A 180 12.93 4.23 0.78
CA ASP A 180 13.92 4.19 1.87
C ASP A 180 14.62 2.83 1.97
N SER A 181 13.92 1.75 1.59
CA SER A 181 14.40 0.38 1.56
C SER A 181 14.99 -0.05 0.21
N LEU A 182 15.33 0.89 -0.68
CA LEU A 182 15.99 0.55 -1.93
C LEU A 182 17.40 0.02 -1.65
N GLU A 183 17.52 -1.30 -1.64
CA GLU A 183 18.78 -2.02 -1.65
C GLU A 183 19.04 -2.49 -3.08
N PHE A 184 20.08 -1.96 -3.74
CA PHE A 184 20.54 -2.46 -5.02
C PHE A 184 21.68 -3.46 -4.79
N CYS A 185 21.37 -4.75 -4.84
CA CYS A 185 22.41 -5.78 -4.88
C CYS A 185 22.94 -5.89 -6.31
N VAL A 186 24.15 -5.37 -6.56
CA VAL A 186 24.90 -5.65 -7.79
C VAL A 186 25.46 -7.07 -7.68
N ASP A 187 24.67 -8.08 -8.06
CA ASP A 187 25.17 -9.45 -8.15
C ASP A 187 26.19 -9.52 -9.30
N THR A 188 27.46 -9.55 -8.91
CA THR A 188 28.64 -9.72 -9.76
C THR A 188 28.62 -11.10 -10.41
N ALA A 189 27.89 -11.25 -11.52
CA ALA A 189 28.06 -12.42 -12.38
C ALA A 189 27.83 -12.18 -13.88
N ALA A 190 26.90 -11.31 -14.29
CA ALA A 190 26.72 -10.93 -15.70
C ALA A 190 25.57 -9.93 -15.83
N ALA A 191 25.76 -8.91 -16.66
CA ALA A 191 24.73 -8.00 -17.15
C ALA A 191 23.47 -8.72 -17.69
N GLN A 192 22.51 -9.04 -16.82
CA GLN A 192 21.13 -9.38 -17.17
C GLN A 192 20.20 -8.76 -16.10
N PRO A 193 19.23 -7.90 -16.50
CA PRO A 193 18.21 -7.41 -15.59
C PRO A 193 17.22 -8.55 -15.31
N ARG A 194 17.52 -9.39 -14.33
CA ARG A 194 16.57 -10.33 -13.73
C ARG A 194 16.50 -10.08 -12.23
N MET A 195 16.02 -8.90 -11.85
CA MET A 195 15.63 -8.65 -10.47
C MET A 195 14.25 -9.25 -10.22
N TRP A 196 14.24 -10.46 -9.67
CA TRP A 196 13.15 -10.88 -8.83
C TRP A 196 13.36 -10.24 -7.46
N MET A 197 12.32 -9.53 -7.00
CA MET A 197 12.15 -9.11 -5.60
C MET A 197 12.40 -10.32 -4.70
N SER A 198 13.61 -10.44 -4.15
CA SER A 198 13.91 -11.34 -3.05
C SER A 198 14.37 -10.47 -1.91
N LEU A 199 13.44 -10.20 -1.01
CA LEU A 199 13.69 -9.67 0.34
C LEU A 199 14.55 -10.67 1.11
N TYR A 200 15.84 -10.83 0.81
CA TYR A 200 16.75 -11.59 1.63
C TYR A 200 18.20 -11.13 1.44
N ASN A 201 18.72 -10.53 2.52
CA ASN A 201 20.12 -10.40 2.93
C ASN A 201 21.13 -10.24 1.79
N CYS A 202 21.38 -8.99 1.44
CA CYS A 202 22.72 -8.44 1.35
C CYS A 202 22.98 -7.77 2.72
#